data_AF-A0AAN5CP69-F1
#
_entry.id   AF-A0AAN5CP69-F1
#
_cell.length_a   1.000
_cell.length_b   1.000
_cell.length_c   1.000
_cell.angle_alpha   90.00
_cell.angle_beta   90.00
_cell.angle_gamma   90.00
#
_symmetry.space_group_name_H-M   'P 1'
#
loop_
_entity.id
_entity.type
_entity.pdbx_description
1 polymer ?
#
loop_
_entity_poly.entity_id
_entity_poly.type
_entity_poly.pdbx_seq_one_letter_code
_entity_poly.pdbx_strand_id
1 'polypeptide(L)'
;MNFFKRKFSFTDDDDNGEISLDEVASSPPSSFSLSKMAERVSSTISAPTSPVRSSDTLVRALERSLQPSSLPPPQLYAPDAKTILIVDDDLIDWGKYFRSTGQSKIRVEQANFDDVHLQSTEHTCIVEIKLREGESKHLTIDCFLIGVDASSLPSSHRIVRSLVAARIPSINPPSSTLAFLSFADLKKRLRGVRLRDGSAIPFLPSIHYPSFHKFNPTTHFPIVVSIGNGRKGQGKIKVNSSEELIDLEGIIRTSSRHEEVEVEPFVDIKYDIHVQKVGKEIKSFLRRGISPHWKSNAAAAVLEEVKTNQRHISYIEAISEYLGGSTVLSIDILVARDGREFVHSCNDKLRYFGESQEEDRRALCSLIHRLLFPVETVNGQSLLQSESRVMEKEEKKEESSGWHPSLPSNDVIRNGKDVNSGEDTMGQLKRTFAGIFGDLSIS
;
A
#
# COMPACT_ATOMS: atom_id res chain seq x y z
N MET A 1 -14.51 -19.49 43.93
CA MET A 1 -15.02 -18.13 43.62
C MET A 1 -14.99 -17.99 42.10
N ASN A 2 -16.10 -18.27 41.43
CA ASN A 2 -17.12 -17.32 40.96
C ASN A 2 -16.65 -16.38 39.83
N PHE A 3 -17.01 -16.80 38.62
CA PHE A 3 -17.44 -16.07 37.42
C PHE A 3 -17.23 -14.55 37.32
N PHE A 4 -16.67 -14.09 36.18
CA PHE A 4 -17.37 -13.20 35.25
C PHE A 4 -16.74 -13.25 33.84
N LYS A 5 -17.49 -13.82 32.88
CA LYS A 5 -17.31 -13.65 31.42
C LYS A 5 -17.97 -12.33 31.02
N ARG A 6 -17.32 -11.49 30.22
CA ARG A 6 -18.02 -10.47 29.41
C ARG A 6 -18.17 -10.98 27.97
N LYS A 7 -19.40 -11.27 27.60
CA LYS A 7 -19.88 -11.34 26.22
C LYS A 7 -20.31 -9.93 25.83
N PHE A 8 -20.03 -9.51 24.60
CA PHE A 8 -20.76 -8.41 23.96
C PHE A 8 -21.72 -9.05 22.96
N SER A 9 -23.02 -8.91 23.22
CA SER A 9 -24.11 -9.15 22.26
C SER A 9 -24.48 -7.81 21.62
N PHE A 10 -24.63 -7.79 20.30
CA PHE A 10 -25.42 -6.76 19.63
C PHE A 10 -26.89 -7.17 19.73
N THR A 11 -27.73 -6.30 20.27
CA THR A 11 -29.18 -6.38 20.17
C THR A 11 -29.62 -5.63 18.93
N ASP A 12 -30.41 -6.30 18.11
CA ASP A 12 -31.26 -5.72 17.09
C ASP A 12 -32.35 -4.88 17.78
N ASP A 13 -32.55 -3.64 17.33
CA ASP A 13 -33.77 -2.87 17.58
C ASP A 13 -34.49 -2.72 16.24
N ASP A 14 -35.41 -3.65 15.97
CA ASP A 14 -36.59 -3.38 15.16
C ASP A 14 -37.66 -2.91 16.15
N ASP A 15 -38.21 -1.70 15.96
CA ASP A 15 -39.61 -1.48 16.32
C ASP A 15 -40.34 -0.58 15.33
N ASN A 16 -41.56 -1.02 15.06
CA ASN A 16 -42.52 -0.50 14.13
C ASN A 16 -43.21 0.74 14.72
N GLY A 17 -43.54 1.71 13.87
CA GLY A 17 -44.46 2.79 14.20
C GLY A 17 -45.27 3.20 12.98
N GLU A 18 -46.48 2.66 12.85
CA GLU A 18 -47.55 3.18 11.98
C GLU A 18 -47.90 4.62 12.36
N ILE A 19 -47.94 5.55 11.39
CA ILE A 19 -48.85 6.71 11.43
C ILE A 19 -49.34 7.03 10.00
N SER A 20 -50.66 7.12 9.88
CA SER A 20 -51.47 7.40 8.69
C SER A 20 -51.58 8.91 8.34
N LEU A 21 -51.80 9.13 7.03
CA LEU A 21 -52.33 10.27 6.26
C LEU A 21 -53.00 11.45 7.02
N ASP A 22 -52.61 12.71 6.71
CA ASP A 22 -53.38 13.63 5.83
C ASP A 22 -52.76 15.06 5.71
N GLU A 23 -52.63 15.50 4.45
CA GLU A 23 -53.00 16.81 3.86
C GLU A 23 -52.33 18.20 4.16
N VAL A 24 -51.98 18.87 3.04
CA VAL A 24 -51.96 20.34 2.71
C VAL A 24 -50.75 21.27 3.03
N ALA A 25 -50.02 21.57 1.93
CA ALA A 25 -49.51 22.86 1.41
C ALA A 25 -48.49 23.77 2.14
N SER A 26 -47.61 24.30 1.27
CA SER A 26 -46.98 25.64 1.23
C SER A 26 -45.51 25.81 1.69
N SER A 27 -44.84 26.67 0.94
CA SER A 27 -43.41 26.96 0.73
C SER A 27 -42.61 27.43 1.98
N PRO A 28 -41.27 27.50 1.93
CA PRO A 28 -40.42 27.54 3.12
C PRO A 28 -40.12 28.96 3.62
N PRO A 29 -39.83 29.16 4.93
CA PRO A 29 -39.12 30.34 5.40
C PRO A 29 -37.62 30.05 5.59
N SER A 30 -36.85 31.06 5.23
CA SER A 30 -35.40 31.20 5.33
C SER A 30 -34.92 31.49 6.76
N SER A 31 -33.62 31.20 6.98
CA SER A 31 -32.75 31.57 8.12
C SER A 31 -32.76 30.66 9.36
N PHE A 32 -31.68 29.88 9.51
CA PHE A 32 -31.28 29.29 10.79
C PHE A 32 -29.90 29.83 11.19
N SER A 33 -29.85 30.49 12.35
CA SER A 33 -28.64 31.03 12.99
C SER A 33 -28.00 29.99 13.91
N LEU A 34 -26.68 29.76 13.77
CA LEU A 34 -25.87 28.78 14.50
C LEU A 34 -25.51 29.17 15.95
N SER A 35 -26.06 30.26 16.48
CA SER A 35 -25.62 30.86 17.75
C SER A 35 -26.15 30.21 19.03
N LYS A 36 -26.86 29.06 18.96
CA LYS A 36 -27.57 28.47 20.13
C LYS A 36 -27.32 26.99 20.43
N MET A 37 -26.36 26.32 19.77
CA MET A 37 -26.01 24.92 20.08
C MET A 37 -24.71 24.73 20.89
N ALA A 38 -24.02 25.81 21.27
CA ALA A 38 -22.74 25.73 21.98
C ALA A 38 -22.85 25.57 23.51
N GLU A 39 -24.06 25.41 24.08
CA GLU A 39 -24.26 25.47 25.55
C GLU A 39 -24.64 24.16 26.25
N ARG A 40 -24.57 23.00 25.59
CA ARG A 40 -24.86 21.73 26.29
C ARG A 40 -23.97 20.56 25.86
N VAL A 41 -22.76 20.49 26.41
CA VAL A 41 -22.05 19.22 26.63
C VAL A 41 -21.28 19.30 27.95
N SER A 42 -21.72 18.55 28.96
CA SER A 42 -20.87 18.14 30.10
C SER A 42 -21.48 16.94 30.80
N SER A 43 -21.03 15.75 30.40
CA SER A 43 -20.74 14.67 31.33
C SER A 43 -19.69 13.74 30.72
N THR A 44 -18.66 13.51 31.52
CA THR A 44 -17.37 12.85 31.31
C THR A 44 -17.53 11.32 31.14
N ILE A 45 -16.57 10.58 30.55
CA ILE A 45 -15.41 9.99 31.25
C ILE A 45 -14.24 9.71 30.28
N SER A 46 -13.05 10.11 30.73
CA SER A 46 -11.77 10.17 30.04
C SER A 46 -10.92 8.89 30.20
N ALA A 47 -10.08 8.61 29.21
CA ALA A 47 -8.90 7.75 29.35
C ALA A 47 -7.68 8.58 29.86
N PRO A 48 -6.76 8.01 30.66
CA PRO A 48 -5.46 8.63 31.00
C PRO A 48 -4.40 8.21 29.96
N THR A 49 -3.32 8.91 29.63
CA THR A 49 -2.63 10.10 30.19
C THR A 49 -1.58 10.54 29.15
N SER A 50 -1.51 11.84 28.86
CA SER A 50 -0.33 12.54 28.31
C SER A 50 -0.14 13.84 29.11
N PRO A 51 1.09 14.36 29.25
CA PRO A 51 1.47 15.25 30.34
C PRO A 51 1.02 16.72 30.17
N VAL A 52 0.97 17.38 31.33
CA VAL A 52 0.51 18.73 31.68
C VAL A 52 0.83 19.82 30.63
N ARG A 53 -0.21 20.52 30.16
CA ARG A 53 -0.13 21.72 29.31
C ARG A 53 0.09 22.99 30.16
N SER A 54 1.15 23.73 29.86
CA SER A 54 1.35 25.11 30.33
C SER A 54 0.52 26.11 29.51
N SER A 55 0.09 27.20 30.16
CA SER A 55 -0.79 28.26 29.64
C SER A 55 -0.37 28.88 28.30
N ASP A 56 0.92 28.80 27.94
CA ASP A 56 1.46 29.29 26.67
C ASP A 56 0.93 28.52 25.44
N THR A 57 0.43 27.29 25.62
CA THR A 57 -0.16 26.51 24.53
C THR A 57 -1.57 26.95 24.15
N LEU A 58 -2.31 27.58 25.06
CA LEU A 58 -3.66 28.08 24.76
C LEU A 58 -3.62 29.41 24.00
N VAL A 59 -2.68 30.30 24.34
CA VAL A 59 -2.50 31.57 23.62
C VAL A 59 -2.05 31.32 22.18
N ARG A 60 -1.10 30.39 21.96
CA ARG A 60 -0.70 29.98 20.60
C ARG A 60 -1.80 29.24 19.82
N ALA A 61 -2.72 28.55 20.51
CA ALA A 61 -3.87 27.91 19.88
C ALA A 61 -4.94 28.94 19.47
N LEU A 62 -5.13 29.98 20.28
CA LEU A 62 -6.02 31.12 19.96
C LEU A 62 -5.46 32.00 18.84
N GLU A 63 -4.15 32.24 18.81
CA GLU A 63 -3.50 32.98 17.70
C GLU A 63 -3.61 32.23 16.36
N ARG A 64 -3.56 30.90 16.36
CA ARG A 64 -3.82 30.09 15.16
C ARG A 64 -5.28 30.07 14.73
N SER A 65 -6.22 30.26 15.67
CA SER A 65 -7.66 30.28 15.38
C SER A 65 -8.15 31.62 14.83
N LEU A 66 -7.34 32.68 14.94
CA LEU A 66 -7.67 34.03 14.47
C LEU A 66 -7.06 34.36 13.10
N GLN A 67 -6.31 33.43 12.50
CA GLN A 67 -5.88 33.58 11.11
C GLN A 67 -7.01 33.13 10.18
N PRO A 68 -7.45 33.95 9.20
CA PRO A 68 -8.31 33.45 8.15
C PRO A 68 -7.62 32.25 7.52
N SER A 69 -8.36 31.16 7.31
CA SER A 69 -7.87 29.91 6.72
C SER A 69 -7.07 30.23 5.46
N SER A 70 -5.75 30.35 5.60
CA SER A 70 -4.88 30.50 4.47
C SER A 70 -4.84 29.12 3.83
N LEU A 71 -5.62 28.95 2.75
CA LEU A 71 -5.23 28.03 1.70
C LEU A 71 -3.72 28.21 1.51
N PRO A 72 -2.93 27.12 1.45
CA PRO A 72 -1.52 27.25 1.10
C PRO A 72 -1.43 28.16 -0.14
N PRO A 73 -0.53 29.15 -0.16
CA PRO A 73 -0.41 30.01 -1.33
C PRO A 73 -0.29 29.12 -2.58
N PRO A 74 -0.92 29.48 -3.71
CA PRO A 74 -0.85 28.68 -4.92
C PRO A 74 0.63 28.43 -5.20
N GLN A 75 1.03 27.16 -5.19
CA GLN A 75 2.41 26.80 -5.39
C GLN A 75 2.79 27.25 -6.81
N LEU A 76 3.62 28.28 -6.88
CA LEU A 76 4.23 28.73 -8.13
C LEU A 76 5.26 27.66 -8.50
N TYR A 77 4.80 26.66 -9.25
CA TYR A 77 5.67 25.67 -9.86
C TYR A 77 6.62 26.37 -10.82
N ALA A 78 7.84 25.86 -10.92
CA ALA A 78 8.78 26.34 -11.91
C ALA A 78 8.18 26.17 -13.32
N PRO A 79 8.44 27.08 -14.27
CA PRO A 79 7.91 26.97 -15.63
C PRO A 79 8.30 25.66 -16.34
N ASP A 80 9.40 25.02 -15.93
CA ASP A 80 9.91 23.74 -16.44
C ASP A 80 9.39 22.51 -15.66
N ALA A 81 8.43 22.70 -14.73
CA ALA A 81 7.94 21.61 -13.90
C ALA A 81 7.18 20.56 -14.72
N LYS A 82 7.54 19.29 -14.50
CA LYS A 82 6.88 18.11 -15.06
C LYS A 82 5.58 17.83 -14.32
N THR A 83 4.50 17.57 -15.05
CA THR A 83 3.18 17.35 -14.46
C THR A 83 2.85 15.86 -14.39
N ILE A 84 2.57 15.36 -13.21
CA ILE A 84 2.06 13.99 -13.02
C ILE A 84 0.57 14.03 -12.65
N LEU A 85 -0.21 13.18 -13.33
CA LEU A 85 -1.58 12.86 -12.91
C LEU A 85 -1.57 11.62 -12.02
N ILE A 86 -2.05 11.75 -10.78
CA ILE A 86 -2.28 10.64 -9.87
C ILE A 86 -3.77 10.41 -9.76
N VAL A 87 -4.24 9.29 -10.30
CA VAL A 87 -5.64 8.89 -10.18
C VAL A 87 -5.78 8.04 -8.93
N ASP A 88 -6.30 8.62 -7.84
CA ASP A 88 -6.49 7.94 -6.56
C ASP A 88 -7.60 8.63 -5.75
N ASP A 89 -7.90 8.15 -4.54
CA ASP A 89 -8.77 8.87 -3.60
C ASP A 89 -8.05 10.04 -2.90
N ASP A 90 -8.80 10.85 -2.15
CA ASP A 90 -8.27 12.03 -1.43
C ASP A 90 -7.69 11.67 -0.05
N LEU A 91 -7.66 10.39 0.35
CA LEU A 91 -7.20 9.99 1.69
C LEU A 91 -5.68 10.14 1.83
N ILE A 92 -4.95 10.05 0.73
CA ILE A 92 -3.50 10.19 0.67
C ILE A 92 -3.16 11.47 -0.11
N ASP A 93 -2.56 12.46 0.57
CA ASP A 93 -1.91 13.59 -0.13
C ASP A 93 -0.63 13.11 -0.79
N TRP A 94 -0.69 12.74 -2.08
CA TRP A 94 0.49 12.29 -2.81
C TRP A 94 1.50 13.41 -3.02
N GLY A 95 1.04 14.66 -3.08
CA GLY A 95 1.91 15.84 -3.23
C GLY A 95 2.94 15.94 -2.11
N LYS A 96 2.61 15.50 -0.89
CA LYS A 96 3.54 15.56 0.26
C LYS A 96 4.85 14.80 0.02
N TYR A 97 4.78 13.67 -0.70
CA TYR A 97 5.96 12.83 -0.93
C TYR A 97 6.93 13.47 -1.92
N PHE A 98 6.42 14.14 -2.97
CA PHE A 98 7.25 14.86 -3.95
C PHE A 98 7.86 16.15 -3.38
N ARG A 99 7.14 16.84 -2.48
CA ARG A 99 7.67 18.02 -1.76
C ARG A 99 8.82 17.65 -0.83
N SER A 100 8.67 16.58 -0.06
CA SER A 100 9.65 16.15 0.96
C SER A 100 11.02 15.78 0.38
N THR A 101 11.06 15.38 -0.88
CA THR A 101 12.28 14.96 -1.58
C THR A 101 13.06 16.12 -2.23
N GLY A 102 12.65 17.38 -2.05
CA GLY A 102 13.27 18.53 -2.72
C GLY A 102 13.02 18.56 -4.24
N GLN A 103 12.07 17.75 -4.73
CA GLN A 103 11.74 17.61 -6.15
C GLN A 103 10.76 18.71 -6.56
N SER A 104 11.15 19.98 -6.40
CA SER A 104 10.33 21.17 -6.73
C SER A 104 9.94 21.28 -8.20
N LYS A 105 10.49 20.40 -9.05
CA LYS A 105 10.22 20.31 -10.49
C LYS A 105 9.07 19.38 -10.86
N ILE A 106 8.36 18.78 -9.90
CA ILE A 106 7.19 17.94 -10.18
C ILE A 106 5.93 18.62 -9.67
N ARG A 107 5.00 18.90 -10.59
CA ARG A 107 3.63 19.33 -10.29
C ARG A 107 2.75 18.10 -10.18
N VAL A 108 2.13 17.91 -9.00
CA VAL A 108 1.23 16.78 -8.74
C VAL A 108 -0.20 17.25 -8.90
N GLU A 109 -0.92 16.62 -9.82
CA GLU A 109 -2.36 16.80 -10.00
C GLU A 109 -3.03 15.48 -9.60
N GLN A 110 -3.91 15.54 -8.61
CA GLN A 110 -4.58 14.36 -8.05
C GLN A 110 -6.09 14.50 -8.24
N ALA A 111 -6.73 13.46 -8.75
CA ALA A 111 -8.17 13.41 -8.98
C ALA A 111 -8.64 11.96 -9.07
N ASN A 112 -9.92 11.70 -8.83
CA ASN A 112 -10.49 10.37 -9.05
C ASN A 112 -11.00 10.21 -10.50
N PHE A 113 -11.26 8.98 -10.96
CA PHE A 113 -11.78 8.74 -12.33
C PHE A 113 -13.12 9.43 -12.60
N ASP A 114 -13.91 9.70 -11.55
CA ASP A 114 -15.18 10.42 -11.64
C ASP A 114 -15.00 11.88 -12.11
N ASP A 115 -13.85 12.47 -11.78
CA ASP A 115 -13.54 13.89 -12.05
C ASP A 115 -12.58 14.07 -13.23
N VAL A 116 -12.06 12.98 -13.80
CA VAL A 116 -11.10 13.00 -14.91
C VAL A 116 -11.80 12.81 -16.25
N HIS A 117 -11.66 13.80 -17.12
CA HIS A 117 -12.03 13.70 -18.53
C HIS A 117 -10.78 13.79 -19.42
N LEU A 118 -10.78 13.04 -20.52
CA LEU A 118 -9.66 12.98 -21.45
C LEU A 118 -10.11 13.33 -22.86
N GLN A 119 -9.40 14.27 -23.46
CA GLN A 119 -9.43 14.51 -24.90
C GLN A 119 -8.07 14.10 -25.49
N SER A 120 -8.07 13.01 -26.25
CA SER A 120 -6.86 12.51 -26.92
C SER A 120 -7.02 12.60 -28.43
N THR A 121 -5.99 13.11 -29.09
CA THR A 121 -5.80 13.09 -30.54
C THR A 121 -4.58 12.22 -30.88
N GLU A 122 -4.18 12.18 -32.14
CA GLU A 122 -2.93 11.52 -32.56
C GLU A 122 -1.67 12.19 -31.98
N HIS A 123 -1.74 13.49 -31.68
CA HIS A 123 -0.57 14.29 -31.30
C HIS A 123 -0.65 14.88 -29.89
N THR A 124 -1.85 14.96 -29.31
CA THR A 124 -2.08 15.64 -28.03
C THR A 124 -2.98 14.81 -27.13
N CYS A 125 -2.73 14.88 -25.82
CA CYS A 125 -3.63 14.39 -24.80
C CYS A 125 -3.82 15.49 -23.77
N ILE A 126 -5.04 15.99 -23.67
CA ILE A 126 -5.44 17.02 -22.72
C ILE A 126 -6.29 16.34 -21.65
N VAL A 127 -5.88 16.52 -20.40
CA VAL A 127 -6.61 16.08 -19.23
C VAL A 127 -7.42 17.27 -18.71
N GLU A 128 -8.70 17.05 -18.50
CA GLU A 128 -9.58 17.96 -17.79
C GLU A 128 -9.89 17.33 -16.43
N ILE A 129 -9.62 18.09 -15.36
CA ILE A 129 -9.98 17.72 -13.99
C ILE A 129 -11.10 18.65 -13.54
N LYS A 130 -12.25 18.08 -13.19
CA LYS A 130 -13.35 18.83 -12.59
C LYS A 130 -13.02 19.17 -11.14
N LEU A 131 -13.18 20.44 -10.78
CA LEU A 131 -13.01 20.93 -9.42
C LEU A 131 -14.38 21.04 -8.73
N ARG A 132 -14.37 21.01 -7.40
CA ARG A 132 -15.61 21.02 -6.58
C ARG A 132 -16.46 22.28 -6.77
N GLU A 133 -15.90 23.36 -7.29
CA GLU A 133 -16.57 24.65 -7.50
C GLU A 133 -17.23 24.77 -8.89
N GLY A 134 -17.27 23.67 -9.67
CA GLY A 134 -17.83 23.66 -11.03
C GLY A 134 -16.87 24.21 -12.09
N GLU A 135 -15.69 24.67 -11.68
CA GLU A 135 -14.59 25.00 -12.58
C GLU A 135 -13.87 23.74 -13.05
N SER A 136 -13.35 23.78 -14.27
CA SER A 136 -12.53 22.71 -14.86
C SER A 136 -11.12 23.19 -15.09
N LYS A 137 -10.15 22.36 -14.73
CA LYS A 137 -8.73 22.62 -14.98
C LYS A 137 -8.26 21.75 -16.13
N HIS A 138 -7.78 22.39 -17.20
CA HIS A 138 -7.19 21.72 -18.35
C HIS A 138 -5.67 21.71 -18.25
N LEU A 139 -5.06 20.56 -18.47
CA LEU A 139 -3.62 20.40 -18.37
C LEU A 139 -3.10 19.27 -19.29
N THR A 140 -1.85 19.41 -19.70
CA THR A 140 -1.06 18.31 -20.28
C THR A 140 -0.28 17.63 -19.17
N ILE A 141 -0.04 16.32 -19.32
CA ILE A 141 0.67 15.51 -18.33
C ILE A 141 1.90 14.86 -18.95
N ASP A 142 2.97 14.75 -18.18
CA ASP A 142 4.21 14.09 -18.54
C ASP A 142 4.26 12.63 -18.05
N CYS A 143 3.44 12.27 -17.05
CA CYS A 143 3.32 10.92 -16.52
C CYS A 143 1.96 10.73 -15.84
N PHE A 144 1.52 9.48 -15.69
CA PHE A 144 0.39 9.15 -14.81
C PHE A 144 0.68 7.96 -13.88
N LEU A 145 -0.03 7.91 -12.75
CA LEU A 145 -0.06 6.81 -11.80
C LEU A 145 -1.53 6.50 -11.47
N ILE A 146 -1.90 5.22 -11.42
CA ILE A 146 -3.23 4.80 -10.96
C ILE A 146 -3.06 4.15 -9.57
N GLY A 147 -3.67 4.76 -8.57
CA GLY A 147 -3.70 4.25 -7.20
C GLY A 147 -4.68 3.09 -7.00
N VAL A 148 -4.54 2.42 -5.86
CA VAL A 148 -5.35 1.22 -5.53
C VAL A 148 -6.79 1.56 -5.16
N ASP A 149 -7.05 2.77 -4.65
CA ASP A 149 -8.37 3.22 -4.22
C ASP A 149 -9.07 4.13 -5.27
N ALA A 150 -8.42 4.41 -6.42
CA ALA A 150 -9.02 5.01 -7.61
C ALA A 150 -10.35 4.34 -7.99
N SER A 151 -11.44 5.07 -8.25
CA SER A 151 -12.77 4.50 -8.47
C SER A 151 -12.85 3.55 -9.68
N SER A 152 -13.89 2.71 -9.73
CA SER A 152 -14.07 1.75 -10.83
C SER A 152 -15.30 2.14 -11.63
N LEU A 153 -15.08 2.84 -12.74
CA LEU A 153 -16.12 3.14 -13.70
C LEU A 153 -15.96 2.28 -14.95
N PRO A 154 -17.04 1.96 -15.70
CA PRO A 154 -16.92 1.35 -17.03
C PRO A 154 -16.00 2.14 -17.98
N SER A 155 -15.92 3.46 -17.79
CA SER A 155 -15.04 4.36 -18.53
C SER A 155 -13.58 4.32 -18.08
N SER A 156 -13.26 3.90 -16.84
CA SER A 156 -11.89 3.91 -16.30
C SER A 156 -10.91 3.13 -17.18
N HIS A 157 -11.30 1.95 -17.64
CA HIS A 157 -10.49 1.14 -18.56
C HIS A 157 -10.30 1.81 -19.92
N ARG A 158 -11.24 2.63 -20.37
CA ARG A 158 -11.12 3.40 -21.62
C ARG A 158 -10.16 4.57 -21.45
N ILE A 159 -10.26 5.27 -20.32
CA ILE A 159 -9.35 6.36 -19.92
C ILE A 159 -7.91 5.85 -19.89
N VAL A 160 -7.64 4.75 -19.16
CA VAL A 160 -6.29 4.17 -19.08
C VAL A 160 -5.77 3.74 -20.46
N ARG A 161 -6.61 3.11 -21.29
CA ARG A 161 -6.22 2.76 -22.68
C ARG A 161 -5.86 3.98 -23.50
N SER A 162 -6.62 5.08 -23.39
CA SER A 162 -6.33 6.33 -24.09
C SER A 162 -5.02 6.96 -23.63
N LEU A 163 -4.74 7.00 -22.33
CA LEU A 163 -3.45 7.50 -21.80
C LEU A 163 -2.26 6.69 -22.34
N VAL A 164 -2.40 5.37 -22.39
CA VAL A 164 -1.39 4.48 -22.96
C VAL A 164 -1.25 4.69 -24.47
N ALA A 165 -2.36 4.83 -25.21
CA ALA A 165 -2.35 5.08 -26.65
C ALA A 165 -1.69 6.43 -27.00
N ALA A 166 -1.88 7.44 -26.15
CA ALA A 166 -1.20 8.73 -26.22
C ALA A 166 0.29 8.66 -25.84
N ARG A 167 0.81 7.46 -25.53
CA ARG A 167 2.20 7.20 -25.12
C ARG A 167 2.64 8.00 -23.89
N ILE A 168 1.71 8.28 -22.98
CA ILE A 168 2.04 8.95 -21.73
C ILE A 168 2.77 7.95 -20.82
N PRO A 169 3.98 8.26 -20.32
CA PRO A 169 4.70 7.43 -19.38
C PRO A 169 3.88 7.10 -18.13
N SER A 170 4.08 5.89 -17.59
CA SER A 170 3.44 5.46 -16.35
C SER A 170 4.30 4.45 -15.61
N ILE A 171 3.99 4.29 -14.32
CA ILE A 171 4.41 3.15 -13.51
C ILE A 171 3.14 2.37 -13.18
N ASN A 172 3.01 1.12 -13.62
CA ASN A 172 3.94 0.28 -14.38
C ASN A 172 4.02 0.61 -15.91
N PRO A 173 4.92 -0.03 -16.67
CA PRO A 173 4.99 0.14 -18.12
C PRO A 173 3.68 -0.17 -18.84
N PRO A 174 3.44 0.40 -20.06
CA PRO A 174 2.22 0.21 -20.83
C PRO A 174 1.76 -1.25 -21.00
N SER A 175 2.69 -2.18 -21.24
CA SER A 175 2.39 -3.61 -21.39
C SER A 175 1.73 -4.19 -20.14
N SER A 176 2.24 -3.84 -18.97
CA SER A 176 1.71 -4.24 -17.67
C SER A 176 0.38 -3.57 -17.42
N THR A 177 0.32 -2.23 -17.56
CA THR A 177 -0.88 -1.43 -17.30
C THR A 177 -2.07 -1.92 -18.13
N LEU A 178 -1.86 -2.23 -19.41
CA LEU A 178 -2.91 -2.81 -20.26
C LEU A 178 -3.26 -4.26 -19.88
N ALA A 179 -2.29 -5.06 -19.45
CA ALA A 179 -2.53 -6.44 -19.04
C ALA A 179 -3.43 -6.54 -17.80
N PHE A 180 -3.31 -5.61 -16.84
CA PHE A 180 -4.13 -5.59 -15.64
C PHE A 180 -5.56 -5.07 -15.84
N LEU A 181 -5.90 -4.51 -17.02
CA LEU A 181 -7.28 -4.16 -17.35
C LEU A 181 -8.22 -5.37 -17.45
N SER A 182 -7.67 -6.57 -17.64
CA SER A 182 -8.38 -7.85 -17.53
C SER A 182 -7.53 -8.84 -16.75
N PHE A 183 -7.66 -8.82 -15.42
CA PHE A 183 -6.87 -9.70 -14.56
C PHE A 183 -7.15 -11.18 -14.84
N ALA A 184 -8.40 -11.54 -15.15
CA ALA A 184 -8.77 -12.92 -15.43
C ALA A 184 -8.04 -13.50 -16.67
N ASP A 185 -7.89 -12.70 -17.74
CA ASP A 185 -7.12 -13.12 -18.91
C ASP A 185 -5.62 -13.10 -18.65
N LEU A 186 -5.13 -12.12 -17.88
CA LEU A 186 -3.74 -12.12 -17.42
C LEU A 186 -3.42 -13.39 -16.63
N LYS A 187 -4.26 -13.79 -15.69
CA LYS A 187 -4.09 -14.99 -14.87
C LYS A 187 -3.97 -16.27 -15.72
N LYS A 188 -4.78 -16.41 -16.78
CA LYS A 188 -4.66 -17.53 -17.75
C LYS A 188 -3.28 -17.55 -18.40
N ARG A 189 -2.77 -16.40 -18.82
CA ARG A 189 -1.44 -16.27 -19.42
C ARG A 189 -0.31 -16.54 -18.42
N LEU A 190 -0.44 -16.04 -17.18
CA LEU A 190 0.55 -16.25 -16.13
C LEU A 190 0.74 -17.72 -15.72
N ARG A 191 -0.27 -18.58 -15.92
CA ARG A 191 -0.10 -20.04 -15.75
C ARG A 191 0.91 -20.66 -16.72
N GLY A 192 1.17 -20.01 -17.85
CA GLY A 192 2.19 -20.41 -18.82
C GLY A 192 3.61 -20.02 -18.39
N VAL A 193 3.76 -19.09 -17.43
CA VAL A 193 5.08 -18.64 -16.96
C VAL A 193 5.78 -19.77 -16.22
N ARG A 194 7.09 -19.89 -16.48
CA ARG A 194 7.97 -20.85 -15.80
C ARG A 194 9.06 -20.09 -15.08
N LEU A 195 9.43 -20.61 -13.91
CA LEU A 195 10.57 -20.11 -13.16
C LEU A 195 11.88 -20.52 -13.83
N ARG A 196 12.99 -19.97 -13.34
CA ARG A 196 14.34 -20.27 -13.83
C ARG A 196 14.72 -21.75 -13.71
N ASP A 197 14.17 -22.43 -12.72
CA ASP A 197 14.35 -23.87 -12.50
C ASP A 197 13.38 -24.74 -13.33
N GLY A 198 12.57 -24.12 -14.20
CA GLY A 198 11.57 -24.79 -15.03
C GLY A 198 10.26 -25.12 -14.31
N SER A 199 10.15 -24.85 -13.00
CA SER A 199 8.92 -25.10 -12.26
C SER A 199 7.82 -24.09 -12.63
N ALA A 200 6.56 -24.51 -12.51
CA ALA A 200 5.41 -23.64 -12.71
C ALA A 200 5.06 -22.88 -11.42
N ILE A 201 4.58 -21.65 -11.58
CA ILE A 201 3.98 -20.90 -10.48
C ILE A 201 2.63 -21.56 -10.13
N PRO A 202 2.36 -21.91 -8.85
CA PRO A 202 1.15 -22.62 -8.46
C PRO A 202 -0.05 -21.65 -8.41
N PHE A 203 -0.49 -21.16 -9.56
CA PHE A 203 -1.70 -20.32 -9.63
C PHE A 203 -2.94 -21.14 -9.28
N LEU A 204 -3.83 -20.55 -8.47
CA LEU A 204 -5.12 -21.15 -8.18
C LEU A 204 -5.89 -21.35 -9.49
N PRO A 205 -6.38 -22.58 -9.79
CA PRO A 205 -7.18 -22.83 -10.97
C PRO A 205 -8.50 -22.06 -10.87
N SER A 206 -9.00 -21.59 -11.99
CA SER A 206 -10.20 -20.77 -12.06
C SER A 206 -10.86 -20.86 -13.43
N ILE A 207 -12.17 -20.71 -13.42
CA ILE A 207 -13.03 -20.64 -14.61
C ILE A 207 -13.51 -19.19 -14.70
N HIS A 208 -13.34 -18.55 -15.85
CA HIS A 208 -13.73 -17.16 -16.07
C HIS A 208 -14.84 -17.10 -17.13
N TYR A 209 -15.89 -16.37 -16.80
CA TYR A 209 -17.04 -16.06 -17.63
C TYR A 209 -17.03 -14.55 -17.91
N PRO A 210 -16.49 -14.10 -19.06
CA PRO A 210 -16.50 -12.68 -19.45
C PRO A 210 -17.93 -12.13 -19.63
N SER A 211 -18.86 -13.01 -20.01
CA SER A 211 -20.30 -12.71 -20.07
C SER A 211 -21.07 -13.89 -19.49
N PHE A 212 -21.72 -13.64 -18.35
CA PHE A 212 -22.37 -14.70 -17.61
C PHE A 212 -23.75 -15.05 -18.17
N HIS A 213 -23.98 -16.34 -18.42
CA HIS A 213 -25.27 -16.88 -18.88
C HIS A 213 -25.77 -17.99 -17.97
N LYS A 214 -24.89 -18.94 -17.66
CA LYS A 214 -25.10 -20.06 -16.74
C LYS A 214 -23.75 -20.61 -16.27
N PHE A 215 -23.74 -21.26 -15.11
CA PHE A 215 -22.60 -22.06 -14.69
C PHE A 215 -22.52 -23.37 -15.47
N ASN A 216 -21.31 -23.90 -15.58
CA ASN A 216 -21.14 -25.28 -16.02
C ASN A 216 -21.47 -26.21 -14.85
N PRO A 217 -22.11 -27.37 -15.09
CA PRO A 217 -22.36 -28.36 -14.05
C PRO A 217 -21.04 -28.74 -13.35
N THR A 218 -21.05 -28.70 -12.02
CA THR A 218 -19.91 -29.11 -11.19
C THR A 218 -20.42 -29.91 -10.00
N THR A 219 -19.66 -30.93 -9.62
CA THR A 219 -19.89 -31.71 -8.39
C THR A 219 -18.84 -31.39 -7.33
N HIS A 220 -17.86 -30.53 -7.66
CA HIS A 220 -16.79 -30.15 -6.76
C HIS A 220 -17.22 -28.92 -5.96
N PHE A 221 -17.51 -29.13 -4.68
CA PHE A 221 -17.84 -28.10 -3.71
C PHE A 221 -16.96 -28.27 -2.45
N PRO A 222 -16.69 -27.20 -1.68
CA PRO A 222 -17.14 -25.82 -1.93
C PRO A 222 -16.31 -25.09 -2.99
N ILE A 223 -16.93 -24.10 -3.63
CA ILE A 223 -16.30 -23.18 -4.60
C ILE A 223 -16.47 -21.73 -4.13
N VAL A 224 -15.65 -20.84 -4.70
CA VAL A 224 -15.76 -19.40 -4.53
C VAL A 224 -16.14 -18.79 -5.86
N VAL A 225 -17.28 -18.10 -5.89
CA VAL A 225 -17.76 -17.33 -7.04
C VAL A 225 -17.46 -15.86 -6.78
N SER A 226 -16.75 -15.21 -7.68
CA SER A 226 -16.47 -13.76 -7.66
C SER A 226 -17.23 -13.10 -8.79
N ILE A 227 -18.09 -12.12 -8.47
CA ILE A 227 -18.89 -11.35 -9.43
C ILE A 227 -18.31 -9.94 -9.56
N GLY A 228 -18.03 -9.53 -10.80
CA GLY A 228 -17.42 -8.26 -11.14
C GLY A 228 -15.98 -8.12 -10.63
N ASN A 229 -15.47 -6.88 -10.65
CA ASN A 229 -14.14 -6.55 -10.15
C ASN A 229 -14.09 -6.37 -8.62
N GLY A 230 -14.95 -7.09 -7.89
CA GLY A 230 -15.25 -6.93 -6.46
C GLY A 230 -14.04 -6.63 -5.57
N ARG A 231 -13.82 -5.34 -5.30
CA ARG A 231 -12.71 -4.88 -4.45
C ARG A 231 -12.98 -5.24 -3.00
N LYS A 232 -11.92 -5.47 -2.23
CA LYS A 232 -11.99 -5.73 -0.77
C LYS A 232 -12.90 -6.94 -0.41
N GLY A 233 -13.09 -7.89 -1.34
CA GLY A 233 -13.88 -9.11 -1.10
C GLY A 233 -15.39 -8.97 -1.32
N GLN A 234 -15.86 -7.82 -1.83
CA GLN A 234 -17.22 -7.66 -2.35
C GLN A 234 -17.44 -8.59 -3.55
N GLY A 235 -18.67 -9.07 -3.75
CA GLY A 235 -19.01 -9.97 -4.86
C GLY A 235 -18.40 -11.39 -4.77
N LYS A 236 -17.58 -11.68 -3.74
CA LYS A 236 -17.03 -13.03 -3.50
C LYS A 236 -17.94 -13.84 -2.60
N ILE A 237 -18.44 -14.96 -3.08
CA ILE A 237 -19.44 -15.79 -2.40
C ILE A 237 -18.89 -17.21 -2.34
N LYS A 238 -18.90 -17.82 -1.15
CA LYS A 238 -18.59 -19.24 -0.98
C LYS A 238 -19.88 -20.01 -1.20
N VAL A 239 -19.86 -20.96 -2.13
CA VAL A 239 -20.98 -21.82 -2.50
C VAL A 239 -20.63 -23.25 -2.10
N ASN A 240 -21.47 -23.87 -1.28
CA ASN A 240 -21.23 -25.17 -0.65
C ASN A 240 -21.99 -26.32 -1.32
N SER A 241 -22.97 -26.04 -2.16
CA SER A 241 -23.78 -27.07 -2.83
C SER A 241 -24.25 -26.66 -4.22
N SER A 242 -24.78 -27.64 -4.97
CA SER A 242 -25.33 -27.38 -6.31
C SER A 242 -26.60 -26.55 -6.26
N GLU A 243 -27.39 -26.66 -5.19
CA GLU A 243 -28.61 -25.87 -5.00
C GLU A 243 -28.26 -24.39 -4.78
N GLU A 244 -27.30 -24.10 -3.89
CA GLU A 244 -26.80 -22.73 -3.68
C GLU A 244 -26.24 -22.11 -4.98
N LEU A 245 -25.62 -22.92 -5.84
CA LEU A 245 -25.08 -22.46 -7.13
C LEU A 245 -26.21 -22.07 -8.11
N ILE A 246 -27.30 -22.83 -8.13
CA ILE A 246 -28.47 -22.55 -8.98
C ILE A 246 -29.16 -21.25 -8.53
N ASP A 247 -29.33 -21.07 -7.21
CA ASP A 247 -29.91 -19.84 -6.68
C ASP A 247 -29.04 -18.62 -7.01
N LEU A 248 -27.72 -18.76 -6.84
CA LEU A 248 -26.77 -17.71 -7.20
C LEU A 248 -26.79 -17.40 -8.71
N GLU A 249 -26.94 -18.40 -9.57
CA GLU A 249 -27.09 -18.21 -11.02
C GLU A 249 -28.30 -17.32 -11.33
N GLY A 250 -29.44 -17.56 -10.69
CA GLY A 250 -30.66 -16.77 -10.84
C GLY A 250 -30.45 -15.30 -10.45
N ILE A 251 -29.73 -15.06 -9.35
CA ILE A 251 -29.38 -13.71 -8.89
C ILE A 251 -28.48 -13.00 -9.89
N ILE A 252 -27.38 -13.64 -10.34
CA ILE A 252 -26.43 -13.02 -11.27
C ILE A 252 -27.12 -12.66 -12.60
N ARG A 253 -27.97 -13.54 -13.12
CA ARG A 253 -28.71 -13.30 -14.36
C ARG A 253 -29.64 -12.09 -14.29
N THR A 254 -30.15 -11.77 -13.10
CA THR A 254 -31.11 -10.69 -12.88
C THR A 254 -30.41 -9.38 -12.54
N SER A 255 -29.42 -9.40 -11.66
CA SER A 255 -28.83 -8.19 -11.08
C SER A 255 -27.46 -7.81 -11.65
N SER A 256 -26.76 -8.74 -12.32
CA SER A 256 -25.34 -8.55 -12.69
C SER A 256 -25.01 -9.14 -14.07
N ARG A 257 -25.96 -9.14 -15.00
CA ARG A 257 -25.84 -9.76 -16.34
C ARG A 257 -24.64 -9.27 -17.17
N HIS A 258 -24.16 -8.06 -16.90
CA HIS A 258 -23.05 -7.44 -17.61
C HIS A 258 -21.71 -7.55 -16.88
N GLU A 259 -21.70 -8.13 -15.68
CA GLU A 259 -20.48 -8.32 -14.90
C GLU A 259 -19.77 -9.61 -15.31
N GLU A 260 -18.44 -9.60 -15.19
CA GLU A 260 -17.63 -10.80 -15.33
C GLU A 260 -17.81 -11.69 -14.10
N VAL A 261 -17.71 -13.02 -14.27
CA VAL A 261 -17.79 -13.97 -13.16
C VAL A 261 -16.59 -14.90 -13.18
N GLU A 262 -15.92 -15.05 -12.04
CA GLU A 262 -14.83 -16.03 -11.86
C GLU A 262 -15.23 -17.07 -10.82
N VAL A 263 -14.94 -18.34 -11.10
CA VAL A 263 -15.19 -19.47 -10.20
C VAL A 263 -13.86 -20.14 -9.86
N GLU A 264 -13.58 -20.29 -8.58
CA GLU A 264 -12.34 -20.88 -8.04
C GLU A 264 -12.69 -21.99 -7.04
N PRO A 265 -11.84 -23.01 -6.85
CA PRO A 265 -12.03 -23.93 -5.74
C PRO A 265 -11.82 -23.22 -4.41
N PHE A 266 -12.64 -23.56 -3.41
CA PHE A 266 -12.40 -23.09 -2.06
C PHE A 266 -11.14 -23.73 -1.48
N VAL A 267 -10.25 -22.90 -0.93
CA VAL A 267 -9.05 -23.36 -0.23
C VAL A 267 -9.25 -23.10 1.26
N ASP A 268 -9.17 -24.16 2.07
CA ASP A 268 -9.13 -24.03 3.53
C ASP A 268 -7.74 -23.56 3.97
N ILE A 269 -7.63 -22.24 4.17
CA ILE A 269 -6.37 -21.55 4.43
C ILE A 269 -6.02 -21.56 5.92
N LYS A 270 -4.72 -21.70 6.20
CA LYS A 270 -4.13 -21.47 7.52
C LYS A 270 -3.78 -19.99 7.71
N TYR A 271 -3.30 -19.34 6.65
CA TYR A 271 -2.99 -17.92 6.55
C TYR A 271 -2.81 -17.55 5.07
N ASP A 272 -2.72 -16.25 4.78
CA ASP A 272 -2.35 -15.74 3.47
C ASP A 272 -1.05 -14.93 3.56
N ILE A 273 -0.27 -14.91 2.48
CA ILE A 273 0.97 -14.13 2.36
C ILE A 273 0.79 -13.14 1.22
N HIS A 274 0.97 -11.86 1.54
CA HIS A 274 1.08 -10.78 0.57
C HIS A 274 2.55 -10.48 0.30
N VAL A 275 2.99 -10.63 -0.94
CA VAL A 275 4.36 -10.32 -1.36
C VAL A 275 4.31 -9.12 -2.27
N GLN A 276 4.96 -8.03 -1.90
CA GLN A 276 5.00 -6.80 -2.68
C GLN A 276 6.42 -6.50 -3.16
N LYS A 277 6.53 -5.97 -4.37
CA LYS A 277 7.74 -5.47 -5.01
C LYS A 277 7.55 -3.98 -5.29
N VAL A 278 8.46 -3.15 -4.78
CA VAL A 278 8.53 -1.71 -5.08
C VAL A 278 9.96 -1.39 -5.52
N GLY A 279 10.14 -1.22 -6.83
CA GLY A 279 11.45 -1.06 -7.44
C GLY A 279 12.29 -2.32 -7.29
N LYS A 280 13.32 -2.25 -6.43
CA LYS A 280 14.21 -3.39 -6.12
C LYS A 280 13.86 -4.07 -4.81
N GLU A 281 13.05 -3.44 -3.97
CA GLU A 281 12.71 -3.98 -2.66
C GLU A 281 11.54 -4.96 -2.77
N ILE A 282 11.66 -6.09 -2.06
CA ILE A 282 10.61 -7.12 -2.00
C ILE A 282 10.35 -7.45 -0.53
N LYS A 283 9.14 -7.15 -0.08
CA LYS A 283 8.67 -7.36 1.30
C LYS A 283 7.52 -8.37 1.31
N SER A 284 7.42 -9.14 2.37
CA SER A 284 6.37 -10.14 2.55
C SER A 284 5.62 -9.90 3.85
N PHE A 285 4.30 -9.96 3.80
CA PHE A 285 3.43 -9.79 4.95
C PHE A 285 2.55 -11.03 5.09
N LEU A 286 2.60 -11.65 6.27
CA LEU A 286 1.71 -12.75 6.62
C LEU A 286 0.46 -12.16 7.27
N ARG A 287 -0.71 -12.52 6.73
CA ARG A 287 -2.00 -12.18 7.32
C ARG A 287 -2.69 -13.42 7.85
N ARG A 288 -3.10 -13.36 9.12
CA ARG A 288 -3.88 -14.41 9.78
C ARG A 288 -5.21 -13.85 10.27
N GLY A 289 -6.30 -14.35 9.71
CA GLY A 289 -7.64 -14.02 10.20
C GLY A 289 -7.81 -14.43 11.67
N ILE A 290 -8.30 -13.52 12.50
CA ILE A 290 -8.60 -13.81 13.91
C ILE A 290 -10.02 -14.38 14.04
N SER A 291 -10.92 -14.03 13.13
CA SER A 291 -12.29 -14.53 13.10
C SER A 291 -12.37 -15.88 12.38
N PRO A 292 -13.43 -16.69 12.63
CA PRO A 292 -13.70 -17.91 11.86
C PRO A 292 -14.18 -17.62 10.43
N HIS A 293 -14.12 -16.37 9.97
CA HIS A 293 -14.57 -16.00 8.64
C HIS A 293 -13.56 -16.46 7.58
N TRP A 294 -14.06 -17.05 6.50
CA TRP A 294 -13.19 -17.66 5.47
C TRP A 294 -12.41 -16.63 4.65
N LYS A 295 -12.87 -15.37 4.64
CA LYS A 295 -12.17 -14.23 4.04
C LYS A 295 -11.30 -13.56 5.10
N SER A 296 -9.99 -13.83 5.09
CA SER A 296 -9.03 -13.20 6.00
C SER A 296 -8.99 -11.67 5.91
N ASN A 297 -9.43 -11.09 4.79
CA ASN A 297 -9.43 -9.64 4.57
C ASN A 297 -10.74 -8.92 4.96
N ALA A 298 -11.80 -9.66 5.31
CA ALA A 298 -13.10 -9.08 5.62
C ALA A 298 -13.37 -8.95 7.13
N ALA A 299 -12.46 -9.44 7.97
CA ALA A 299 -12.57 -9.38 9.43
C ALA A 299 -11.23 -8.99 10.06
N ALA A 300 -11.21 -8.80 11.38
CA ALA A 300 -9.98 -8.55 12.11
C ALA A 300 -8.93 -9.63 11.80
N ALA A 301 -7.75 -9.18 11.41
CA ALA A 301 -6.62 -10.03 11.06
C ALA A 301 -5.34 -9.47 11.67
N VAL A 302 -4.44 -10.37 12.06
CA VAL A 302 -3.07 -10.00 12.43
C VAL A 302 -2.26 -9.93 11.15
N LEU A 303 -1.48 -8.85 11.00
CA LEU A 303 -0.56 -8.67 9.90
C LEU A 303 0.85 -8.56 10.47
N GLU A 304 1.75 -9.40 9.97
CA GLU A 304 3.14 -9.49 10.43
C GLU A 304 4.06 -9.41 9.21
N GLU A 305 5.06 -8.54 9.26
CA GLU A 305 6.12 -8.59 8.26
C GLU A 305 7.00 -9.82 8.52
N VAL A 306 7.17 -10.63 7.49
CA VAL A 306 7.94 -11.88 7.56
C VAL A 306 9.09 -11.84 6.57
N LYS A 307 10.15 -12.60 6.86
CA LYS A 307 11.25 -12.76 5.91
C LYS A 307 10.74 -13.34 4.60
N THR A 308 10.97 -12.60 3.51
CA THR A 308 10.58 -13.02 2.16
C THR A 308 11.27 -14.34 1.78
N ASN A 309 10.46 -15.32 1.37
CA ASN A 309 10.95 -16.62 0.90
C ASN A 309 11.55 -16.49 -0.52
N GLN A 310 12.68 -17.15 -0.79
CA GLN A 310 13.32 -17.17 -2.10
C GLN A 310 12.39 -17.64 -3.21
N ARG A 311 11.52 -18.61 -2.91
CA ARG A 311 10.53 -19.11 -3.89
C ARG A 311 9.50 -18.05 -4.26
N HIS A 312 9.07 -17.24 -3.29
CA HIS A 312 8.13 -16.14 -3.51
C HIS A 312 8.78 -14.99 -4.27
N ILE A 313 10.07 -14.72 -4.02
CA ILE A 313 10.89 -13.80 -4.84
C ILE A 313 10.89 -14.27 -6.30
N SER A 314 11.17 -15.56 -6.54
CA SER A 314 11.16 -16.10 -7.91
C SER A 314 9.80 -15.97 -8.58
N TYR A 315 8.69 -16.14 -7.86
CA TYR A 315 7.34 -15.91 -8.40
C TYR A 315 7.14 -14.48 -8.88
N ILE A 316 7.37 -13.49 -8.00
CA ILE A 316 7.11 -12.08 -8.32
C ILE A 316 8.09 -11.54 -9.37
N GLU A 317 9.33 -12.02 -9.39
CA GLU A 317 10.32 -11.68 -10.42
C GLU A 317 9.93 -12.23 -11.80
N ALA A 318 9.51 -13.50 -11.88
CA ALA A 318 9.09 -14.09 -13.14
C ALA A 318 7.83 -13.41 -13.70
N ILE A 319 6.88 -13.04 -12.84
CA ILE A 319 5.68 -12.28 -13.23
C ILE A 319 6.07 -10.86 -13.68
N SER A 320 6.97 -10.20 -12.95
CA SER A 320 7.50 -8.88 -13.30
C SER A 320 8.17 -8.86 -14.67
N GLU A 321 9.01 -9.86 -14.96
CA GLU A 321 9.67 -10.02 -16.25
C GLU A 321 8.66 -10.25 -17.38
N TYR A 322 7.70 -11.16 -17.18
CA TYR A 322 6.63 -11.44 -18.16
C TYR A 322 5.81 -10.19 -18.52
N LEU A 323 5.61 -9.29 -17.57
CA LEU A 323 4.85 -8.04 -17.76
C LEU A 323 5.66 -6.89 -18.39
N GLY A 324 6.91 -7.15 -18.77
CA GLY A 324 7.80 -6.14 -19.37
C GLY A 324 8.63 -5.38 -18.35
N GLY A 325 8.96 -6.01 -17.21
CA GLY A 325 9.81 -5.43 -16.18
C GLY A 325 9.07 -4.52 -15.19
N SER A 326 7.83 -4.87 -14.83
CA SER A 326 7.02 -4.09 -13.89
C SER A 326 7.73 -3.90 -12.55
N THR A 327 7.87 -2.65 -12.12
CA THR A 327 8.62 -2.27 -10.92
C THR A 327 7.77 -2.27 -9.67
N VAL A 328 6.44 -2.19 -9.82
CA VAL A 328 5.49 -2.11 -8.72
C VAL A 328 4.48 -3.23 -8.88
N LEU A 329 4.59 -4.29 -8.09
CA LEU A 329 3.71 -5.45 -8.21
C LEU A 329 3.47 -6.09 -6.85
N SER A 330 2.35 -6.76 -6.69
CA SER A 330 2.16 -7.69 -5.58
C SER A 330 1.52 -8.99 -6.04
N ILE A 331 1.74 -10.04 -5.25
CA ILE A 331 1.03 -11.31 -5.36
C ILE A 331 0.46 -11.69 -4.00
N ASP A 332 -0.73 -12.26 -4.02
CA ASP A 332 -1.37 -12.84 -2.83
C ASP A 332 -1.34 -14.36 -2.95
N ILE A 333 -0.80 -15.01 -1.91
CA ILE A 333 -0.58 -16.45 -1.83
C ILE A 333 -1.43 -17.01 -0.69
N LEU A 334 -2.31 -17.96 -1.03
CA LEU A 334 -3.07 -18.73 -0.05
C LEU A 334 -2.23 -19.92 0.41
N VAL A 335 -2.04 -20.07 1.72
CA VAL A 335 -1.39 -21.26 2.29
C VAL A 335 -2.46 -22.14 2.94
N ALA A 336 -2.72 -23.28 2.31
CA ALA A 336 -3.69 -24.25 2.78
C ALA A 336 -3.23 -24.92 4.09
N ARG A 337 -4.16 -25.49 4.85
CA ARG A 337 -3.84 -26.23 6.10
C ARG A 337 -2.92 -27.43 5.89
N ASP A 338 -2.94 -28.01 4.69
CA ASP A 338 -2.04 -29.10 4.28
C ASP A 338 -0.66 -28.62 3.82
N GLY A 339 -0.41 -27.31 3.83
CA GLY A 339 0.87 -26.70 3.47
C GLY A 339 1.03 -26.36 1.98
N ARG A 340 0.04 -26.66 1.12
CA ARG A 340 0.08 -26.25 -0.28
C ARG A 340 -0.11 -24.74 -0.42
N GLU A 341 0.66 -24.13 -1.33
CA GLU A 341 0.60 -22.71 -1.65
C GLU A 341 -0.09 -22.49 -2.99
N PHE A 342 -0.99 -21.51 -3.05
CA PHE A 342 -1.68 -21.12 -4.27
C PHE A 342 -1.62 -19.61 -4.48
N VAL A 343 -1.00 -19.16 -5.58
CA VAL A 343 -1.07 -17.75 -6.00
C VAL A 343 -2.47 -17.49 -6.54
N HIS A 344 -3.27 -16.69 -5.85
CA HIS A 344 -4.67 -16.47 -6.23
C HIS A 344 -4.91 -15.09 -6.85
N SER A 345 -4.06 -14.10 -6.53
CA SER A 345 -4.16 -12.75 -7.06
C SER A 345 -2.78 -12.15 -7.35
N CYS A 346 -2.74 -11.23 -8.30
CA CYS A 346 -1.60 -10.36 -8.58
C CYS A 346 -2.14 -8.97 -8.89
N ASN A 347 -1.46 -7.92 -8.42
CA ASN A 347 -1.93 -6.54 -8.52
C ASN A 347 -0.78 -5.62 -8.95
N ASP A 348 -1.04 -4.68 -9.86
CA ASP A 348 -0.15 -3.57 -10.21
C ASP A 348 -0.35 -2.32 -9.36
N LYS A 349 -1.42 -2.29 -8.57
CA LYS A 349 -1.78 -1.20 -7.67
C LYS A 349 -1.65 -1.69 -6.24
N LEU A 350 -0.69 -1.15 -5.51
CA LEU A 350 -0.36 -1.66 -4.18
C LEU A 350 -1.19 -1.01 -3.09
N ARG A 351 -1.75 -1.86 -2.22
CA ARG A 351 -2.06 -1.44 -0.85
C ARG A 351 -0.80 -1.69 -0.03
N TYR A 352 -0.27 -0.61 0.53
CA TYR A 352 0.88 -0.70 1.41
C TYR A 352 0.46 -1.17 2.80
N PHE A 353 1.32 -1.97 3.43
CA PHE A 353 1.06 -2.61 4.73
C PHE A 353 2.14 -2.30 5.77
N GLY A 354 1.80 -2.54 7.05
CA GLY A 354 2.76 -2.45 8.16
C GLY A 354 3.22 -1.02 8.49
N GLU A 355 4.39 -0.93 9.11
CA GLU A 355 5.04 0.34 9.48
C GLU A 355 5.79 0.96 8.28
N SER A 356 6.14 0.16 7.27
CA SER A 356 6.90 0.60 6.09
C SER A 356 6.10 1.37 5.04
N GLN A 357 4.79 1.58 5.23
CA GLN A 357 3.92 2.15 4.18
C GLN A 357 4.38 3.52 3.68
N GLU A 358 4.83 4.38 4.59
CA GLU A 358 5.34 5.71 4.22
C GLU A 358 6.65 5.61 3.44
N GLU A 359 7.51 4.65 3.77
CA GLU A 359 8.74 4.37 3.03
C GLU A 359 8.44 3.83 1.62
N ASP A 360 7.51 2.87 1.52
CA ASP A 360 7.14 2.26 0.25
C ASP A 360 6.53 3.30 -0.72
N ARG A 361 5.72 4.24 -0.20
CA ARG A 361 5.20 5.38 -1.00
C ARG A 361 6.33 6.33 -1.44
N ARG A 362 7.31 6.62 -0.59
CA ARG A 362 8.50 7.41 -0.98
C ARG A 362 9.33 6.69 -2.04
N ALA A 363 9.45 5.36 -1.95
CA ALA A 363 10.12 4.54 -2.95
C ALA A 363 9.40 4.61 -4.30
N LEU A 364 8.06 4.53 -4.31
CA LEU A 364 7.25 4.76 -5.51
C LEU A 364 7.49 6.14 -6.14
N CYS A 365 7.44 7.21 -5.34
CA CYS A 365 7.72 8.57 -5.82
C CYS A 365 9.14 8.70 -6.39
N SER A 366 10.12 8.02 -5.79
CA SER A 366 11.49 7.98 -6.30
C SER A 366 11.60 7.28 -7.65
N LEU A 367 10.79 6.25 -7.90
CA LEU A 367 10.70 5.60 -9.21
C LEU A 367 10.08 6.53 -10.27
N ILE A 368 9.02 7.27 -9.90
CA ILE A 368 8.37 8.27 -10.77
C ILE A 368 9.37 9.37 -11.14
N HIS A 369 10.14 9.87 -10.17
CA HIS A 369 11.16 10.86 -10.44
C HIS A 369 12.19 10.35 -11.45
N ARG A 370 12.66 9.10 -11.31
CA ARG A 370 13.59 8.48 -12.27
C ARG A 370 12.98 8.30 -13.66
N LEU A 371 11.67 8.07 -13.75
CA LEU A 371 10.95 7.99 -15.01
C LEU A 371 10.90 9.36 -15.72
N LEU A 372 10.65 10.43 -14.98
CA LEU A 372 10.54 11.80 -15.51
C LEU A 372 11.90 12.45 -15.78
N PHE A 373 12.90 12.13 -14.97
CA PHE A 373 14.26 12.68 -15.03
C PHE A 373 15.27 11.53 -15.08
N PRO A 374 15.38 10.83 -16.22
CA PRO A 374 16.39 9.79 -16.38
C PRO A 374 17.77 10.43 -16.25
N VAL A 375 18.64 9.80 -15.46
CA VAL A 375 20.04 10.22 -15.38
C VAL A 375 20.66 10.02 -16.75
N GLU A 376 21.14 11.09 -17.38
CA GLU A 376 21.94 10.99 -18.60
C GLU A 376 23.18 10.17 -18.28
N THR A 377 23.22 8.93 -18.75
CA THR A 377 24.44 8.11 -18.71
C THR A 377 25.42 8.73 -19.70
N VAL A 378 26.20 9.70 -19.24
CA VAL A 378 27.39 10.16 -19.96
C VAL A 378 28.30 8.95 -20.09
N ASN A 379 28.61 8.58 -21.33
CA ASN A 379 29.47 7.46 -21.73
C ASN A 379 30.48 7.02 -20.64
N GLY A 380 30.23 5.85 -20.04
CA GLY A 380 31.30 4.96 -19.58
C GLY A 380 32.03 5.27 -18.28
N GLN A 381 31.58 6.16 -17.39
CA GLN A 381 32.15 6.24 -16.03
C GLN A 381 31.06 6.35 -14.96
N SER A 382 30.96 5.30 -14.15
CA SER A 382 30.15 5.26 -12.94
C SER A 382 30.67 6.31 -11.95
N LEU A 383 29.87 7.35 -11.69
CA LEU A 383 30.06 8.28 -10.58
C LEU A 383 29.61 7.59 -9.28
N LEU A 384 30.43 6.65 -8.82
CA LEU A 384 30.48 6.20 -7.43
C LEU A 384 31.76 6.74 -6.82
N GLN A 385 31.82 8.06 -6.58
CA GLN A 385 32.82 8.68 -5.70
C GLN A 385 32.45 10.15 -5.45
N SER A 386 31.42 10.39 -4.63
CA SER A 386 31.20 11.73 -4.07
C SER A 386 30.62 11.74 -2.66
N GLU A 387 30.74 10.64 -1.90
CA GLU A 387 30.40 10.63 -0.46
C GLU A 387 31.61 10.34 0.45
N SER A 388 32.80 10.11 -0.09
CA SER A 388 33.98 9.77 0.73
C SER A 388 34.95 10.94 0.99
N ARG A 389 34.65 12.17 0.54
CA ARG A 389 35.65 13.28 0.54
C ARG A 389 35.37 14.42 1.52
N VAL A 390 34.53 14.22 2.53
CA VAL A 390 34.22 15.27 3.54
C VAL A 390 34.82 14.98 4.92
N MET A 391 35.33 13.77 5.21
CA MET A 391 35.86 13.46 6.56
C MET A 391 37.40 13.40 6.69
N GLU A 392 38.18 13.86 5.71
CA GLU A 392 39.65 13.78 5.77
C GLU A 392 40.36 15.14 5.82
N LYS A 393 39.66 16.21 6.21
CA LYS A 393 40.26 17.57 6.23
C LYS A 393 40.34 18.28 7.58
N GLU A 394 40.13 17.56 8.67
CA GLU A 394 40.30 18.08 10.03
C GLU A 394 41.16 17.13 10.88
N GLU A 395 42.38 16.85 10.47
CA GLU A 395 43.43 16.39 11.38
C GLU A 395 44.78 16.43 10.65
N LYS A 396 45.45 17.59 10.69
CA LYS A 396 46.92 17.73 10.55
C LYS A 396 47.32 19.20 10.62
N LYS A 397 47.50 19.69 11.85
CA LYS A 397 48.41 20.79 12.17
C LYS A 397 48.92 20.57 13.59
N GLU A 398 50.16 20.09 13.66
CA GLU A 398 51.11 19.96 14.79
C GLU A 398 51.99 18.75 14.40
N GLU A 399 53.32 18.76 14.35
CA GLU A 399 54.36 19.66 14.80
C GLU A 399 55.60 19.45 13.91
N SER A 400 56.38 20.51 13.74
CA SER A 400 57.75 20.45 13.25
C SER A 400 58.73 20.27 14.41
N SER A 401 59.55 19.23 14.41
CA SER A 401 60.97 19.32 14.78
C SER A 401 61.65 17.99 14.50
N GLY A 402 62.82 18.07 13.86
CA GLY A 402 63.59 16.91 13.43
C GLY A 402 64.41 16.30 14.56
N TRP A 403 64.76 15.04 14.39
CA TRP A 403 66.13 14.50 14.50
C TRP A 403 66.12 13.01 14.16
N HIS A 404 67.12 12.56 13.39
CA HIS A 404 67.45 11.15 13.19
C HIS A 404 68.27 10.63 14.39
N PRO A 405 68.26 9.31 14.65
CA PRO A 405 69.55 8.63 14.54
C PRO A 405 69.48 7.19 14.01
N SER A 406 70.63 6.77 13.46
CA SER A 406 71.01 5.40 13.11
C SER A 406 71.48 4.57 14.32
N LEU A 407 71.29 3.25 14.18
CA LEU A 407 71.80 2.06 14.91
C LEU A 407 73.31 2.09 15.28
N PRO A 408 73.92 1.09 15.99
CA PRO A 408 73.43 -0.25 16.42
C PRO A 408 73.85 -0.68 17.87
N SER A 409 73.35 -1.83 18.37
CA SER A 409 74.16 -2.99 18.87
C SER A 409 73.39 -3.94 19.81
N ASN A 410 73.60 -5.25 19.56
CA ASN A 410 73.54 -6.46 20.40
C ASN A 410 73.06 -6.40 21.87
N ASP A 411 72.12 -7.28 22.27
CA ASP A 411 72.38 -8.52 23.03
C ASP A 411 71.11 -9.12 23.71
N VAL A 412 70.86 -10.42 23.43
CA VAL A 412 70.71 -11.54 24.39
C VAL A 412 69.76 -11.42 25.62
N ILE A 413 68.68 -12.23 25.56
CA ILE A 413 68.07 -13.09 26.62
C ILE A 413 67.24 -12.47 27.79
N ARG A 414 66.01 -13.01 27.95
CA ARG A 414 65.35 -13.63 29.16
C ARG A 414 63.96 -13.11 29.55
N ASN A 415 63.13 -14.11 29.88
CA ASN A 415 61.80 -14.10 30.49
C ASN A 415 61.64 -13.19 31.72
N GLY A 416 60.44 -12.63 31.90
CA GLY A 416 59.97 -12.11 33.18
C GLY A 416 58.66 -11.31 33.14
N LYS A 417 57.56 -12.00 33.47
CA LYS A 417 56.32 -11.59 34.18
C LYS A 417 55.95 -10.11 34.47
N ASP A 418 54.64 -9.86 34.31
CA ASP A 418 53.73 -9.01 35.13
C ASP A 418 53.89 -7.47 35.01
N VAL A 419 52.87 -6.59 34.94
CA VAL A 419 51.41 -6.63 35.20
C VAL A 419 50.72 -5.33 34.70
N ASN A 420 49.40 -5.39 34.48
CA ASN A 420 48.38 -4.30 34.35
C ASN A 420 48.38 -3.42 33.07
N SER A 421 47.25 -3.00 32.50
CA SER A 421 45.82 -3.04 32.86
C SER A 421 44.99 -2.59 31.64
N GLY A 422 43.83 -3.20 31.38
CA GLY A 422 42.90 -2.77 30.34
C GLY A 422 41.71 -3.71 30.23
N GLU A 423 40.58 -3.29 30.81
CA GLU A 423 39.41 -4.07 31.21
C GLU A 423 38.65 -4.80 30.09
N ASP A 424 38.24 -6.02 30.44
CA ASP A 424 37.48 -7.00 29.67
C ASP A 424 35.97 -6.69 29.70
N THR A 425 35.47 -6.15 28.58
CA THR A 425 34.07 -5.78 28.33
C THR A 425 33.13 -6.98 28.23
N MET A 426 33.63 -8.22 28.21
CA MET A 426 32.83 -9.43 28.07
C MET A 426 32.24 -9.94 29.40
N GLY A 427 32.80 -9.50 30.53
CA GLY A 427 32.39 -9.93 31.88
C GLY A 427 31.11 -9.27 32.43
N GLN A 428 30.71 -8.12 31.88
CA GLN A 428 29.50 -7.41 32.31
C GLN A 428 28.24 -7.89 31.57
N LEU A 429 28.37 -8.44 30.36
CA LEU A 429 27.22 -8.96 29.58
C LEU A 429 26.62 -10.25 30.15
N LYS A 430 27.39 -11.04 30.93
CA LYS A 430 26.91 -12.28 31.55
C LYS A 430 26.23 -12.08 32.91
N ARG A 431 26.30 -10.88 33.51
CA ARG A 431 25.64 -10.58 34.81
C ARG A 431 24.24 -9.95 34.67
N THR A 432 23.88 -9.44 33.50
CA THR A 432 22.57 -8.80 33.26
C THR A 432 21.47 -9.79 32.85
N PHE A 433 21.83 -10.96 32.31
CA PHE A 433 20.85 -11.95 31.82
C PHE A 433 20.39 -13.00 32.85
N ALA A 434 20.98 -13.03 34.05
CA ALA A 434 20.60 -13.97 35.11
C ALA A 434 19.53 -13.43 36.08
N GLY A 435 18.96 -12.24 35.82
CA GLY A 435 18.04 -11.56 36.75
C GLY A 435 16.55 -11.53 36.36
N ILE A 436 16.12 -12.15 35.24
CA ILE A 436 14.73 -12.04 34.76
C ILE A 436 14.01 -13.40 34.66
N PHE A 437 14.72 -14.53 34.69
CA PHE A 437 14.10 -15.86 34.73
C PHE A 437 14.79 -16.75 35.76
N GLY A 438 14.38 -16.60 37.01
CA GLY A 438 14.80 -17.47 38.10
C GLY A 438 13.76 -17.38 39.21
N ASP A 439 12.79 -18.29 39.16
CA ASP A 439 12.08 -18.91 40.29
C ASP A 439 10.61 -19.16 39.96
N LEU A 440 10.31 -20.35 39.45
CA LEU A 440 9.04 -21.02 39.63
C LEU A 440 9.26 -22.53 39.47
N SER A 441 9.80 -23.13 40.52
CA SER A 441 9.54 -24.52 40.85
C SER A 441 9.07 -24.54 42.29
N ILE A 442 7.89 -25.12 42.57
CA ILE A 442 7.64 -26.03 43.70
C ILE A 442 6.24 -26.66 43.56
N SER A 443 6.25 -27.98 43.75
CA SER A 443 5.19 -28.97 44.09
C SER A 443 3.97 -29.11 43.20
#